data_AF-A0A7J9V0U2-F1
#
_entry.id   AF-A0A7J9V0U2-F1
#
_cell.length_a   1.000
_cell.length_b   1.000
_cell.length_c   1.000
_cell.angle_alpha   90.00
_cell.angle_beta   90.00
_cell.angle_gamma   90.00
#
_symmetry.space_group_name_H-M   'P 1'
#
loop_
_entity.id
_entity.type
_entity.pdbx_description
1 polymer ?
#
loop_
_entity_poly.entity_id
_entity_poly.type
_entity_poly.pdbx_seq_one_letter_code
_entity_poly.pdbx_strand_id
1 'polypeptide(L)'
;MTVVTVSGNPRPDSRTQQLGEQVAAAVAARLGARTALVDLSALAGDLFAPATPALERALETAASAAVLVVATPTYKATYTGLLKAFLDRYGAGGLAGVAAVPVQVAGNPVHLAAADLHLRPVLTELGARVPTRPVLATETQLPEAHALVAEWIATEGPALAALTAVTA
;
A
#
# COMPACT_ATOMS: atom_id res chain seq x y z
N MET A 1 4.11 14.80 8.82
CA MET A 1 3.86 13.97 7.62
C MET A 1 4.16 12.52 7.93
N THR A 2 3.30 11.59 7.53
CA THR A 2 3.48 10.14 7.75
C THR A 2 3.28 9.39 6.44
N VAL A 3 4.16 8.42 6.16
CA VAL A 3 4.00 7.42 5.11
C VAL A 3 3.49 6.14 5.79
N VAL A 4 2.31 5.68 5.40
CA VAL A 4 1.65 4.54 6.04
C VAL A 4 1.73 3.33 5.12
N THR A 5 2.21 2.21 5.62
CA THR A 5 2.10 0.92 4.93
C THR A 5 0.83 0.21 5.39
N VAL A 6 -0.03 -0.20 4.46
CA VAL A 6 -1.09 -1.18 4.70
C VAL A 6 -0.63 -2.52 4.15
N SER A 7 -0.42 -3.50 5.03
CA SER A 7 -0.10 -4.87 4.63
C SER A 7 -1.38 -5.69 4.49
N GLY A 8 -1.72 -6.03 3.25
CA GLY A 8 -2.84 -6.91 2.90
C GLY A 8 -2.53 -8.40 2.97
N ASN A 9 -1.36 -8.80 3.47
CA ASN A 9 -1.05 -10.21 3.62
C ASN A 9 -1.80 -10.80 4.83
N PRO A 10 -2.47 -11.97 4.72
CA PRO A 10 -3.16 -12.60 5.85
C PRO A 10 -2.22 -13.20 6.89
N ARG A 11 -0.90 -13.11 6.70
CA ARG A 11 0.12 -13.56 7.65
C ARG A 11 0.92 -12.38 8.18
N PRO A 12 1.18 -12.30 9.49
CA PRO A 12 2.07 -11.30 10.06
C PRO A 12 3.51 -11.53 9.56
N ASP A 13 4.32 -10.49 9.64
CA ASP A 13 5.76 -10.49 9.31
C ASP A 13 6.07 -11.07 7.91
N SER A 14 5.13 -10.89 6.98
CA SER A 14 5.25 -11.44 5.64
C SER A 14 6.30 -10.69 4.82
N ARG A 15 6.87 -11.37 3.82
CA ARG A 15 7.79 -10.70 2.88
C ARG A 15 7.10 -9.58 2.06
N THR A 16 5.77 -9.66 1.89
CA THR A 16 4.98 -8.57 1.29
C THR A 16 4.99 -7.34 2.18
N GLN A 17 4.77 -7.52 3.49
CA GLN A 17 4.83 -6.44 4.46
C GLN A 17 6.21 -5.80 4.45
N GLN A 18 7.27 -6.61 4.51
CA GLN A 18 8.66 -6.15 4.49
C GLN A 18 8.98 -5.32 3.23
N LEU A 19 8.51 -5.73 2.05
CA LEU A 19 8.67 -4.93 0.83
C LEU A 19 7.91 -3.61 0.92
N GLY A 20 6.67 -3.62 1.42
CA GLY A 20 5.88 -2.40 1.65
C GLY A 20 6.58 -1.43 2.62
N GLU A 21 7.14 -1.93 3.71
CA GLU A 21 7.89 -1.14 4.68
C GLU A 21 9.19 -0.56 4.09
N GLN A 22 9.91 -1.32 3.24
CA GLN A 22 11.08 -0.80 2.51
C GLN A 22 10.70 0.35 1.55
N VAL A 23 9.60 0.19 0.81
CA VAL A 23 9.07 1.26 -0.05
C VAL A 23 8.69 2.49 0.80
N ALA A 24 7.97 2.28 1.90
CA ALA A 24 7.58 3.36 2.79
C ALA A 24 8.79 4.08 3.41
N ALA A 25 9.83 3.35 3.80
CA ALA A 25 11.06 3.92 4.32
C ALA A 25 11.79 4.78 3.26
N ALA A 26 11.88 4.29 2.03
CA ALA A 26 12.51 5.04 0.92
C ALA A 26 11.74 6.34 0.60
N VAL A 27 10.40 6.27 0.56
CA VAL A 27 9.54 7.43 0.37
C VAL A 27 9.67 8.40 1.56
N ALA A 28 9.62 7.89 2.79
CA ALA A 28 9.70 8.71 3.99
C ALA A 28 11.05 9.45 4.09
N ALA A 29 12.16 8.78 3.78
CA ALA A 29 13.48 9.39 3.74
C ALA A 29 13.56 10.55 2.75
N ARG A 30 12.92 10.41 1.57
CA ARG A 30 12.86 11.47 0.57
C ARG A 30 12.02 12.66 1.00
N LEU A 31 10.93 12.42 1.72
CA LEU A 31 9.96 13.44 2.11
C LEU A 31 10.21 14.04 3.50
N GLY A 32 11.22 13.55 4.24
CA GLY A 32 11.43 13.93 5.64
C GLY A 32 10.26 13.51 6.55
N ALA A 33 9.59 12.40 6.21
CA ALA A 33 8.41 11.92 6.90
C ALA A 33 8.74 10.76 7.87
N ARG A 34 7.78 10.40 8.72
CA ARG A 34 7.84 9.18 9.55
C ARG A 34 7.10 8.03 8.87
N THR A 35 7.40 6.80 9.24
CA THR A 35 6.66 5.61 8.80
C THR A 35 5.67 5.13 9.86
N ALA A 36 4.61 4.47 9.43
CA ALA A 36 3.70 3.70 10.28
C ALA A 36 3.18 2.47 9.53
N LEU A 37 2.74 1.45 10.27
CA LEU A 37 2.24 0.19 9.72
C LEU A 37 0.80 -0.08 10.19
N VAL A 38 -0.04 -0.48 9.23
CA VAL A 38 -1.33 -1.10 9.44
C VAL A 38 -1.23 -2.53 8.92
N ASP A 39 -1.05 -3.50 9.82
CA ASP A 39 -1.05 -4.93 9.49
C ASP A 39 -2.47 -5.50 9.56
N LEU A 40 -3.04 -5.85 8.40
CA LEU A 40 -4.39 -6.39 8.32
C LEU A 40 -4.48 -7.82 8.85
N SER A 41 -3.36 -8.54 9.02
CA SER A 41 -3.37 -9.88 9.61
C SER A 41 -3.91 -9.87 11.05
N ALA A 42 -3.63 -8.79 11.79
CA ALA A 42 -4.12 -8.56 13.14
C ALA A 42 -5.59 -8.10 13.23
N LEU A 43 -6.19 -7.71 12.10
CA LEU A 43 -7.54 -7.13 12.03
C LEU A 43 -8.55 -8.05 11.32
N ALA A 44 -8.13 -9.22 10.84
CA ALA A 44 -8.97 -10.09 10.00
C ALA A 44 -10.34 -10.43 10.61
N GLY A 45 -10.40 -10.64 11.94
CA GLY A 45 -11.65 -10.92 12.66
C GLY A 45 -12.62 -9.74 12.76
N ASP A 46 -12.10 -8.51 12.67
CA ASP A 46 -12.88 -7.29 12.88
C ASP A 46 -13.55 -6.79 11.58
N LEU A 47 -13.03 -7.22 10.41
CA LEU A 47 -13.42 -6.67 9.11
C LEU A 47 -14.88 -6.93 8.72
N PHE A 48 -15.51 -7.98 9.25
CA PHE A 48 -16.92 -8.31 9.00
C PHE A 48 -17.81 -8.12 10.22
N ALA A 49 -17.25 -7.60 11.32
CA ALA A 49 -17.97 -7.26 12.53
C ALA A 49 -18.38 -5.77 12.53
N PRO A 50 -19.27 -5.34 13.44
CA PRO A 50 -19.39 -3.93 13.80
C PRO A 50 -18.02 -3.32 14.07
N ALA A 51 -17.86 -2.04 13.72
CA ALA A 51 -16.56 -1.37 13.80
C ALA A 51 -16.00 -1.46 15.22
N THR A 52 -14.76 -1.93 15.32
CA THR A 52 -14.00 -1.95 16.58
C THR A 52 -13.12 -0.69 16.64
N PRO A 53 -12.75 -0.21 17.84
CA PRO A 53 -11.82 0.91 17.95
C PRO A 53 -10.45 0.64 17.28
N ALA A 54 -10.05 -0.62 17.18
CA ALA A 54 -8.81 -1.00 16.49
C ALA A 54 -8.94 -0.83 14.97
N LEU A 55 -10.05 -1.30 14.39
CA LEU A 55 -10.34 -1.13 12.97
C LEU A 55 -10.52 0.35 12.61
N GLU A 56 -11.25 1.12 13.41
CA GLU A 56 -11.44 2.57 13.18
C GLU A 56 -10.11 3.31 13.15
N ARG A 57 -9.24 3.07 14.14
CA ARG A 57 -7.89 3.66 14.15
C ARG A 57 -7.07 3.27 12.92
N ALA A 58 -7.17 2.03 12.45
CA ALA A 58 -6.47 1.58 11.26
C ALA A 58 -6.97 2.30 9.99
N LEU A 59 -8.28 2.49 9.87
CA LEU A 59 -8.89 3.24 8.77
C LEU A 59 -8.47 4.72 8.81
N GLU A 60 -8.56 5.36 9.96
CA GLU A 60 -8.14 6.75 10.14
C GLU A 60 -6.65 6.94 9.86
N THR A 61 -5.81 6.01 10.30
CA THR A 61 -4.36 6.05 10.04
C THR A 61 -4.06 5.99 8.55
N ALA A 62 -4.72 5.09 7.81
CA ALA A 62 -4.53 4.97 6.37
C ALA A 62 -5.09 6.19 5.59
N ALA A 63 -6.27 6.69 5.97
CA ALA A 63 -6.88 7.86 5.32
C ALA A 63 -6.17 9.19 5.62
N SER A 64 -5.43 9.29 6.73
CA SER A 64 -4.63 10.48 7.08
C SER A 64 -3.18 10.41 6.58
N ALA A 65 -2.81 9.35 5.84
CA ALA A 65 -1.47 9.19 5.31
C ALA A 65 -1.17 10.27 4.27
N ALA A 66 0.05 10.83 4.33
CA ALA A 66 0.52 11.71 3.26
C ALA A 66 0.91 10.90 2.01
N VAL A 67 1.44 9.69 2.23
CA VAL A 67 1.57 8.66 1.21
C VAL A 67 1.12 7.32 1.81
N LEU A 68 0.22 6.63 1.14
CA LEU A 68 -0.28 5.31 1.52
C LEU A 68 0.36 4.23 0.64
N VAL A 69 1.26 3.44 1.20
CA VAL A 69 1.85 2.27 0.54
C VAL A 69 0.94 1.07 0.76
N VAL A 70 0.27 0.58 -0.28
CA VAL A 70 -0.70 -0.52 -0.19
C VAL A 70 -0.08 -1.79 -0.73
N ALA A 71 0.34 -2.68 0.18
CA ALA A 71 1.12 -3.87 -0.16
C ALA A 71 0.29 -5.15 -0.09
N THR A 72 0.33 -6.00 -1.12
CA THR A 72 -0.43 -7.25 -1.17
C THR A 72 0.33 -8.36 -1.91
N PRO A 73 0.25 -9.63 -1.49
CA PRO A 73 0.59 -10.73 -2.37
C PRO A 73 -0.45 -10.87 -3.49
N THR A 74 -0.12 -11.55 -4.58
CA THR A 74 -1.09 -11.95 -5.60
C THR A 74 -1.82 -13.22 -5.19
N TYR A 75 -3.11 -13.13 -4.88
CA TYR A 75 -3.99 -14.27 -4.61
C TYR A 75 -5.06 -14.33 -5.71
N LYS A 76 -5.13 -15.47 -6.43
CA LYS A 76 -6.08 -15.69 -7.54
C LYS A 76 -6.08 -14.55 -8.57
N ALA A 77 -4.88 -14.20 -9.02
CA ALA A 77 -4.60 -13.16 -10.02
C ALA A 77 -4.97 -11.72 -9.61
N THR A 78 -5.22 -11.45 -8.33
CA THR A 78 -5.50 -10.10 -7.83
C THR A 78 -4.93 -9.92 -6.42
N TYR A 79 -5.19 -8.77 -5.79
CA TYR A 79 -4.91 -8.52 -4.38
C TYR A 79 -5.69 -9.47 -3.46
N THR A 80 -5.36 -9.53 -2.18
CA THR A 80 -6.04 -10.43 -1.24
C THR A 80 -7.48 -9.98 -0.97
N GLY A 81 -8.36 -10.94 -0.68
CA GLY A 81 -9.69 -10.65 -0.15
C GLY A 81 -9.66 -9.92 1.19
N LEU A 82 -8.59 -10.13 1.99
CA LEU A 82 -8.36 -9.41 3.23
C LEU A 82 -8.19 -7.91 2.99
N LEU A 83 -7.33 -7.53 2.03
CA LEU A 83 -7.15 -6.13 1.65
C LEU A 83 -8.46 -5.54 1.13
N LYS A 84 -9.18 -6.28 0.28
CA LYS A 84 -10.47 -5.81 -0.25
C LYS A 84 -11.50 -5.56 0.85
N ALA A 85 -11.62 -6.48 1.80
CA ALA A 85 -12.55 -6.34 2.92
C ALA A 85 -12.21 -5.13 3.80
N PHE A 86 -10.93 -4.80 3.99
CA PHE A 86 -10.52 -3.55 4.65
C PHE A 86 -10.89 -2.32 3.83
N LEU A 87 -10.59 -2.32 2.52
CA LEU A 87 -10.93 -1.22 1.63
C LEU A 87 -12.45 -0.98 1.53
N ASP A 88 -13.25 -2.03 1.63
CA ASP A 88 -14.72 -1.97 1.61
C ASP A 88 -15.33 -1.35 2.88
N ARG A 89 -14.51 -1.09 3.91
CA ARG A 89 -14.94 -0.33 5.09
C ARG A 89 -15.00 1.17 4.83
N TYR A 90 -14.39 1.66 3.75
CA TYR A 90 -14.51 3.05 3.35
C TYR A 90 -15.79 3.29 2.56
N GLY A 91 -16.43 4.43 2.79
CA GLY A 91 -17.43 4.97 1.87
C GLY A 91 -16.79 5.51 0.59
N ALA A 92 -17.63 5.97 -0.34
CA ALA A 92 -17.18 6.65 -1.54
C ALA A 92 -16.25 7.82 -1.20
N GLY A 93 -15.06 7.87 -1.83
CA GLY A 93 -14.07 8.91 -1.57
C GLY A 93 -13.36 8.82 -0.21
N GLY A 94 -13.42 7.68 0.50
CA GLY A 94 -12.80 7.53 1.82
C GLY A 94 -11.27 7.69 1.85
N LEU A 95 -10.60 7.69 0.70
CA LEU A 95 -9.18 7.97 0.53
C LEU A 95 -8.94 9.24 -0.32
N ALA A 96 -9.92 10.14 -0.40
CA ALA A 96 -9.84 11.35 -1.20
C ALA A 96 -8.58 12.17 -0.88
N GLY A 97 -7.78 12.44 -1.92
CA GLY A 97 -6.58 13.28 -1.80
C GLY A 97 -5.34 12.55 -1.27
N VAL A 98 -5.47 11.32 -0.78
CA VAL A 98 -4.33 10.49 -0.35
C VAL A 98 -3.52 10.07 -1.57
N ALA A 99 -2.22 10.31 -1.56
CA ALA A 99 -1.31 9.75 -2.57
C ALA A 99 -1.05 8.28 -2.23
N ALA A 100 -1.34 7.35 -3.14
CA ALA A 100 -1.17 5.92 -2.91
C ALA A 100 -0.10 5.31 -3.83
N VAL A 101 0.67 4.38 -3.28
CA VAL A 101 1.68 3.58 -3.97
C VAL A 101 1.28 2.11 -3.87
N PRO A 102 0.81 1.48 -4.96
CA PRO A 102 0.51 0.07 -4.97
C PRO A 102 1.81 -0.75 -4.96
N VAL A 103 1.86 -1.79 -4.12
CA VAL A 103 2.98 -2.72 -4.02
C VAL A 103 2.46 -4.14 -4.14
N GLN A 104 3.02 -4.94 -5.05
CA GLN A 104 2.57 -6.31 -5.27
C GLN A 104 3.73 -7.30 -5.29
N VAL A 105 3.55 -8.40 -4.55
CA VAL A 105 4.44 -9.56 -4.58
C VAL A 105 3.72 -10.74 -5.26
N ALA A 106 4.25 -11.20 -6.39
CA ALA A 106 3.68 -12.33 -7.13
C ALA A 106 4.53 -13.61 -7.01
N GLY A 107 3.88 -14.77 -6.93
CA GLY A 107 4.58 -16.06 -7.03
C GLY A 107 5.09 -16.36 -8.44
N ASN A 108 4.46 -15.77 -9.46
CA ASN A 108 4.82 -15.96 -10.88
C ASN A 108 4.76 -14.60 -11.62
N PRO A 109 5.76 -14.28 -12.46
CA PRO A 109 5.79 -13.04 -13.25
C PRO A 109 4.51 -12.74 -14.05
N VAL A 110 3.79 -13.76 -14.51
CA VAL A 110 2.54 -13.58 -15.30
C VAL A 110 1.45 -12.81 -14.55
N HIS A 111 1.53 -12.75 -13.22
CA HIS A 111 0.54 -12.06 -12.39
C HIS A 111 0.95 -10.64 -12.00
N LEU A 112 2.12 -10.15 -12.40
CA LEU A 112 2.61 -8.82 -11.99
C LEU A 112 1.71 -7.68 -12.47
N ALA A 113 0.98 -7.86 -13.58
CA ALA A 113 0.02 -6.88 -14.10
C ALA A 113 -1.18 -6.63 -13.17
N ALA A 114 -1.44 -7.50 -12.18
CA ALA A 114 -2.60 -7.40 -11.31
C ALA A 114 -2.65 -6.11 -10.46
N ALA A 115 -1.50 -5.48 -10.16
CA ALA A 115 -1.48 -4.23 -9.42
C ALA A 115 -2.12 -3.09 -10.23
N ASP A 116 -1.76 -2.95 -11.50
CA ASP A 116 -2.33 -1.91 -12.37
C ASP A 116 -3.74 -2.25 -12.83
N LEU A 117 -4.06 -3.54 -13.03
CA LEU A 117 -5.37 -3.97 -13.52
C LEU A 117 -6.45 -4.03 -12.42
N HIS A 118 -6.08 -4.19 -11.16
CA HIS A 118 -7.03 -4.37 -10.07
C HIS A 118 -6.80 -3.44 -8.89
N LEU A 119 -5.57 -3.35 -8.36
CA LEU A 119 -5.31 -2.55 -7.16
C LEU A 119 -5.42 -1.04 -7.41
N ARG A 120 -4.84 -0.54 -8.51
CA ARG A 120 -4.96 0.88 -8.88
C ARG A 120 -6.42 1.31 -9.09
N PRO A 121 -7.26 0.57 -9.84
CA PRO A 121 -8.68 0.90 -9.98
C PRO A 121 -9.42 1.06 -8.66
N VAL A 122 -9.30 0.11 -7.72
CA VAL A 122 -10.02 0.21 -6.44
C VAL A 122 -9.52 1.38 -5.57
N LEU A 123 -8.22 1.68 -5.59
CA LEU A 123 -7.69 2.85 -4.88
C LEU A 123 -8.19 4.16 -5.49
N THR A 124 -8.26 4.23 -6.82
CA THR A 124 -8.77 5.41 -7.55
C THR A 124 -10.27 5.60 -7.31
N GLU A 125 -11.05 4.51 -7.27
CA GLU A 125 -12.48 4.53 -6.92
C GLU A 125 -12.71 5.10 -5.51
N LEU A 126 -11.83 4.76 -4.56
CA LEU A 126 -11.86 5.33 -3.21
C LEU A 126 -11.36 6.78 -3.14
N GLY A 127 -10.98 7.40 -4.26
CA GLY A 127 -10.55 8.80 -4.35
C GLY A 127 -9.05 9.03 -4.15
N ALA A 128 -8.25 7.97 -4.01
CA ALA A 128 -6.80 8.10 -3.90
C ALA A 128 -6.17 8.53 -5.23
N ARG A 129 -5.08 9.28 -5.15
CA ARG A 129 -4.23 9.64 -6.32
C ARG A 129 -3.12 8.60 -6.43
N VAL A 130 -2.96 7.97 -7.59
CA VAL A 130 -1.94 6.93 -7.80
C VAL A 130 -0.93 7.40 -8.85
N PRO A 131 0.07 8.24 -8.49
CA PRO A 131 0.85 8.98 -9.47
C PRO A 131 2.03 8.21 -10.06
N THR A 132 2.40 7.09 -9.45
CA THR A 132 3.58 6.32 -9.84
C THR A 132 3.18 5.03 -10.52
N ARG A 133 4.16 4.38 -11.16
CA ARG A 133 4.09 2.94 -11.44
C ARG A 133 4.05 2.16 -10.11
N PRO A 134 3.38 0.99 -10.06
CA PRO A 134 3.39 0.15 -8.88
C PRO A 134 4.78 -0.46 -8.65
N VAL A 135 5.08 -0.79 -7.40
CA VAL A 135 6.27 -1.59 -7.07
C VAL A 135 5.92 -3.06 -7.23
N LEU A 136 6.56 -3.73 -8.18
CA LEU A 136 6.26 -5.10 -8.56
C LEU A 136 7.46 -5.98 -8.28
N ALA A 137 7.28 -7.07 -7.54
CA ALA A 137 8.33 -8.05 -7.30
C ALA A 137 7.78 -9.47 -7.41
N THR A 138 8.58 -10.40 -7.91
CA THR A 138 8.33 -11.83 -7.68
C THR A 138 8.92 -12.27 -6.34
N GLU A 139 8.45 -13.39 -5.80
CA GLU A 139 9.04 -13.95 -4.58
C GLU A 139 10.55 -14.19 -4.66
N THR A 140 11.05 -14.52 -5.86
CA THR A 140 12.49 -14.76 -6.11
C THR A 140 13.32 -13.48 -6.14
N GLN A 141 12.71 -12.32 -6.38
CA GLN A 141 13.38 -11.01 -6.40
C GLN A 141 13.47 -10.37 -5.01
N LEU A 142 12.70 -10.86 -4.04
CA LEU A 142 12.63 -10.30 -2.69
C LEU A 142 13.98 -10.21 -1.94
N PRO A 143 14.93 -11.15 -2.09
CA PRO A 143 16.27 -11.00 -1.49
C PRO A 143 16.97 -9.70 -1.93
N GLU A 144 16.73 -9.26 -3.16
CA GLU A 144 17.31 -8.06 -3.78
C GLU A 144 16.31 -6.88 -3.80
N ALA A 145 15.29 -6.90 -2.94
CA ALA A 145 14.25 -5.88 -2.90
C ALA A 145 14.80 -4.46 -2.72
N HIS A 146 15.90 -4.31 -1.97
CA HIS A 146 16.53 -3.02 -1.73
C HIS A 146 16.97 -2.31 -3.03
N ALA A 147 17.54 -3.05 -3.99
CA ALA A 147 17.97 -2.50 -5.26
C ALA A 147 16.77 -2.09 -6.13
N LEU A 148 15.73 -2.92 -6.13
CA LEU A 148 14.47 -2.66 -6.83
C LEU A 148 13.79 -1.39 -6.28
N VAL A 149 13.71 -1.25 -4.96
CA VAL A 149 13.13 -0.07 -4.30
C VAL A 149 13.96 1.18 -4.59
N ALA A 150 15.29 1.07 -4.58
CA ALA A 150 16.19 2.18 -4.90
C ALA A 150 16.01 2.70 -6.34
N GLU A 151 15.89 1.81 -7.31
CA GLU A 151 15.62 2.17 -8.71
C GLU A 151 14.24 2.83 -8.86
N TRP A 152 13.23 2.25 -8.22
CA TRP A 152 11.86 2.78 -8.26
C TRP A 152 11.79 4.19 -7.65
N ILE A 153 12.35 4.43 -6.47
CA ILE A 153 12.28 5.74 -5.81
C ILE A 153 13.11 6.81 -6.54
N ALA A 154 14.21 6.42 -7.20
CA ALA A 154 14.98 7.33 -8.04
C ALA A 154 14.16 7.84 -9.23
N THR A 155 13.31 6.98 -9.81
CA THR A 155 12.48 7.31 -10.97
C THR A 155 11.18 8.01 -10.57
N GLU A 156 10.45 7.46 -9.60
CA GLU A 156 9.07 7.87 -9.28
C GLU A 156 9.00 8.88 -8.12
N GLY A 157 10.06 8.98 -7.33
CA GLY A 157 10.13 9.86 -6.15
C GLY A 157 9.86 11.34 -6.43
N PRO A 158 10.29 11.94 -7.56
CA PRO A 158 9.94 13.33 -7.90
C PRO A 158 8.42 13.57 -7.99
N ALA A 159 7.66 12.63 -8.56
CA ALA A 159 6.21 12.77 -8.68
C ALA A 159 5.51 12.74 -7.31
N LEU A 160 5.97 11.87 -6.40
CA LEU A 160 5.46 11.81 -5.02
C LEU A 160 5.76 13.09 -4.22
N ALA A 161 6.96 13.64 -4.38
CA ALA A 161 7.34 14.89 -3.72
C ALA A 161 6.51 16.08 -4.22
N ALA A 162 6.27 16.17 -5.53
CA ALA A 162 5.45 17.24 -6.10
C ALA A 162 4.00 17.21 -5.59
N LEU A 163 3.39 16.03 -5.47
CA LEU A 163 2.00 15.90 -5.00
C LEU A 163 1.81 16.24 -3.54
N THR A 164 2.79 15.93 -2.70
CA THR A 164 2.73 16.18 -1.26
C THR A 164 3.07 17.62 -0.90
N ALA A 165 3.78 18.35 -1.77
CA ALA A 165 4.02 19.78 -1.62
C ALA A 165 2.79 20.66 -1.95
N VAL A 166 1.82 20.14 -2.72
CA VAL A 166 0.60 20.87 -3.11
C VAL A 166 -0.49 20.80 -2.03
N THR A 167 -0.38 19.85 -1.10
CA THR A 167 -1.38 19.60 -0.04
C THR A 167 -0.92 20.03 1.35
N ALA A 168 0.29 20.58 1.48
CA ALA A 168 0.84 21.16 2.72
C ALA A 168 0.63 22.67 2.77
#